data_AF-A0A3D5CMH7-F1
#
_entry.id   AF-A0A3D5CMH7-F1
#
_cell.length_a   1.000
_cell.length_b   1.000
_cell.length_c   1.000
_cell.angle_alpha   90.00
_cell.angle_beta   90.00
_cell.angle_gamma   90.00
#
_symmetry.space_group_name_H-M   'P 1'
#
loop_
_entity.id
_entity.type
_entity.pdbx_description
1 polymer ?
#
loop_
_entity_poly.entity_id
_entity_poly.type
_entity_poly.pdbx_seq_one_letter_code
_entity_poly.pdbx_strand_id
1 'polypeptide(L)'
;MARVRISDRVTEVYLAASTLMFVGWGGLLALLLFTVPTVDARWMFFLLALSALTGTAIPFIIFLARRFGKTPISVNVLIRRAIWVGVIGCILAWLQLGRALTWTISLLIVSVIVGIEWLIEIRERSLWNPDNVNEE
;
A
#
# COMPACT_ATOMS: atom_id res chain seq x y z
N MET A 1 17.90 -10.48 -11.20
CA MET A 1 17.52 -9.50 -10.15
C MET A 1 17.38 -10.25 -8.83
N ALA A 2 18.39 -10.19 -7.95
CA ALA A 2 18.36 -10.89 -6.66
C ALA A 2 17.14 -10.43 -5.84
N ARG A 3 16.30 -11.37 -5.38
CA ARG A 3 15.15 -11.04 -4.52
C ARG A 3 15.69 -10.61 -3.16
N VAL A 4 15.76 -9.30 -2.91
CA VAL A 4 16.17 -8.73 -1.62
C VAL A 4 15.27 -9.30 -0.53
N ARG A 5 15.87 -10.04 0.42
CA ARG A 5 15.16 -10.66 1.53
C ARG A 5 14.85 -9.59 2.58
N ILE A 6 13.64 -9.63 3.15
CA ILE A 6 13.20 -8.61 4.13
C ILE A 6 14.19 -8.49 5.31
N SER A 7 14.83 -9.59 5.73
CA SER A 7 15.73 -9.65 6.91
C SER A 7 16.83 -8.60 6.91
N ASP A 8 17.35 -8.22 5.75
CA ASP A 8 18.55 -7.40 5.66
C ASP A 8 18.21 -5.90 5.65
N ARG A 9 16.94 -5.55 5.41
CA ARG A 9 16.46 -4.18 5.16
C ARG A 9 15.28 -3.78 6.03
N VAL A 10 14.96 -4.58 7.06
CA VAL A 10 13.79 -4.37 7.93
C VAL A 10 13.76 -2.95 8.50
N THR A 11 14.89 -2.49 9.02
CA THR A 11 15.04 -1.16 9.64
C THR A 11 14.80 -0.03 8.64
N GLU A 12 15.33 -0.15 7.41
CA GLU A 12 15.14 0.84 6.34
C GLU A 12 13.65 0.96 5.96
N VAL A 13 12.97 -0.19 5.83
CA VAL A 13 11.54 -0.22 5.48
C VAL A 13 10.68 0.40 6.58
N TYR A 14 10.96 0.11 7.85
CA TYR A 14 10.22 0.72 8.96
C TYR A 14 10.50 2.22 9.08
N LEU A 15 11.73 2.66 8.84
CA LEU A 15 12.08 4.08 8.82
C LEU A 15 11.29 4.80 7.73
N ALA A 16 11.31 4.28 6.50
CA ALA A 16 10.57 4.85 5.38
C ALA A 16 9.05 4.87 5.64
N ALA A 17 8.50 3.77 6.18
CA ALA A 17 7.08 3.66 6.52
C ALA A 17 6.68 4.69 7.59
N SER A 18 7.51 4.85 8.62
CA SER A 18 7.27 5.82 9.70
C SER A 18 7.30 7.25 9.15
N THR A 19 8.30 7.59 8.32
CA THR A 19 8.37 8.91 7.67
C THR A 19 7.12 9.17 6.83
N LEU A 20 6.70 8.22 5.99
CA LEU A 20 5.48 8.34 5.19
C LEU A 20 4.22 8.51 6.05
N MET A 21 4.12 7.76 7.15
CA MET A 21 3.01 7.85 8.09
C MET A 21 2.93 9.23 8.75
N PHE A 22 4.04 9.71 9.33
CA PHE A 22 4.06 10.99 10.04
C PHE A 22 3.89 12.19 9.10
N VAL A 23 4.60 12.19 7.96
CA VAL A 23 4.47 13.26 6.97
C VAL A 23 3.08 13.24 6.34
N GLY A 24 2.57 12.06 5.99
CA GLY A 24 1.25 11.91 5.39
C GLY A 24 0.13 12.36 6.32
N TRP A 25 0.01 11.78 7.52
CA TRP A 25 -1.04 12.15 8.47
C TRP A 25 -0.87 13.57 9.01
N GLY A 26 0.36 13.97 9.34
CA GLY A 26 0.65 15.32 9.83
C GLY A 26 0.33 16.38 8.78
N GLY A 27 0.73 16.15 7.53
CA GLY A 27 0.39 17.03 6.42
C GLY A 27 -1.11 17.06 6.14
N LEU A 28 -1.79 15.90 6.18
CA LEU A 28 -3.24 15.83 5.93
C LEU A 28 -4.03 16.55 7.03
N LEU A 29 -3.63 16.40 8.29
CA LEU A 29 -4.22 17.12 9.42
C LEU A 29 -3.99 18.64 9.28
N ALA A 30 -2.77 19.07 8.95
CA ALA A 30 -2.50 20.48 8.71
C ALA A 30 -3.33 21.04 7.55
N LEU A 31 -3.46 20.29 6.46
CA LEU A 31 -4.23 20.69 5.29
C LEU A 31 -5.72 20.85 5.63
N LEU A 32 -6.30 19.92 6.39
CA LEU A 32 -7.70 19.98 6.79
C LEU A 32 -8.02 21.14 7.76
N LEU A 33 -7.06 21.54 8.60
CA LEU A 33 -7.27 22.58 9.60
C LEU A 33 -6.97 23.99 9.08
N PHE A 34 -6.01 24.13 8.16
CA PHE A 34 -5.47 25.45 7.77
C PHE A 34 -5.75 25.83 6.32
N THR A 35 -6.29 24.91 5.50
CA THR A 35 -6.47 25.15 4.06
C THR A 35 -7.91 24.97 3.64
N VAL A 36 -8.37 25.83 2.74
CA VAL A 36 -9.68 25.70 2.07
C VAL A 36 -9.58 24.74 0.88
N PRO A 37 -10.67 24.05 0.48
CA PRO A 37 -10.64 22.98 -0.51
C PRO A 37 -10.56 23.49 -1.98
N THR A 38 -9.51 24.26 -2.28
CA THR A 38 -9.12 24.69 -3.64
C THR A 38 -8.62 23.51 -4.48
N VAL A 39 -8.48 23.70 -5.78
CA VAL A 39 -8.11 22.63 -6.72
C VAL A 39 -6.73 22.05 -6.40
N ASP A 40 -5.76 22.91 -6.08
CA ASP A 40 -4.40 22.56 -5.68
C ASP A 40 -4.36 21.84 -4.32
N ALA A 41 -5.12 22.33 -3.33
CA ALA A 41 -5.21 21.69 -2.02
C ALA A 41 -5.80 20.26 -2.11
N ARG A 42 -6.70 19.99 -3.06
CA ARG A 42 -7.24 18.64 -3.29
C ARG A 42 -6.17 17.67 -3.78
N TRP A 43 -5.28 18.09 -4.70
CA TRP A 43 -4.18 17.24 -5.15
C TRP A 43 -3.21 16.93 -4.01
N MET A 44 -2.90 17.93 -3.19
CA MET A 44 -2.07 17.78 -2.00
C MET A 44 -2.72 16.81 -0.99
N PHE A 45 -4.05 16.87 -0.83
CA PHE A 45 -4.80 15.91 -0.02
C PHE A 45 -4.61 14.46 -0.51
N PHE A 46 -4.73 14.19 -1.81
CA PHE A 46 -4.56 12.83 -2.33
C PHE A 46 -3.13 12.30 -2.21
N LEU A 47 -2.13 13.16 -2.42
CA LEU A 47 -0.73 12.80 -2.22
C LEU A 47 -0.49 12.42 -0.75
N LEU A 48 -0.90 13.29 0.18
CA LEU A 48 -0.72 13.08 1.61
C LEU A 48 -1.52 11.86 2.10
N ALA A 49 -2.74 11.66 1.61
CA ALA A 49 -3.56 10.49 1.92
C ALA A 49 -2.89 9.20 1.43
N LEU A 50 -2.36 9.19 0.20
CA LEU A 50 -1.64 8.03 -0.33
C LEU A 50 -0.42 7.69 0.54
N SER A 51 0.38 8.69 0.91
CA SER A 51 1.53 8.52 1.80
C SER A 51 1.13 8.03 3.19
N ALA A 52 0.09 8.63 3.79
CA ALA A 52 -0.42 8.29 5.11
C ALA A 52 -0.91 6.83 5.18
N LEU A 53 -1.72 6.43 4.19
CA LEU A 53 -2.30 5.09 4.12
C LEU A 53 -1.24 4.04 3.76
N THR A 54 -0.34 4.33 2.83
CA THR A 54 0.75 3.40 2.48
C THR A 54 1.71 3.21 3.66
N GLY A 55 2.12 4.30 4.32
CA GLY A 55 3.00 4.26 5.48
C GLY A 55 2.41 3.50 6.66
N THR A 56 1.10 3.63 6.91
CA THR A 56 0.39 2.86 7.96
C THR A 56 0.12 1.40 7.57
N ALA A 57 -0.07 1.12 6.28
CA ALA A 57 -0.31 -0.24 5.80
C ALA A 57 0.92 -1.15 5.93
N ILE A 58 2.14 -0.63 5.74
CA ILE A 58 3.38 -1.41 5.83
C ILE A 58 3.50 -2.17 7.17
N PRO A 59 3.50 -1.52 8.36
CA PRO A 59 3.62 -2.23 9.63
C PRO A 59 2.45 -3.18 9.87
N PHE A 60 1.24 -2.80 9.44
CA PHE A 60 0.05 -3.65 9.55
C PHE A 60 0.18 -4.95 8.73
N ILE A 61 0.67 -4.86 7.49
CA ILE A 61 0.88 -6.03 6.63
C ILE A 61 1.99 -6.91 7.18
N ILE A 62 3.10 -6.33 7.68
CA ILE A 62 4.17 -7.12 8.31
C ILE A 62 3.65 -7.85 9.54
N PHE A 63 2.84 -7.20 10.36
CA PHE A 63 2.21 -7.82 11.52
C PHE A 63 1.33 -9.02 11.11
N LEU A 64 0.45 -8.82 10.12
CA LEU A 64 -0.44 -9.87 9.63
C LEU A 64 0.34 -11.03 9.00
N ALA A 65 1.41 -10.73 8.28
CA ALA A 65 2.32 -11.71 7.69
C ALA A 65 3.03 -12.55 8.75
N ARG A 66 3.48 -11.94 9.85
CA ARG A 66 4.08 -12.66 10.98
C ARG A 66 3.05 -13.51 11.74
N ARG A 67 1.80 -13.04 11.80
CA ARG A 67 0.73 -13.74 12.53
C ARG A 67 0.19 -14.96 11.79
N PHE A 68 0.02 -14.86 10.47
CA PHE A 68 -0.68 -15.87 9.66
C PHE A 68 0.20 -16.49 8.54
N GLY A 69 1.37 -15.94 8.25
CA GLY A 69 2.23 -16.40 7.16
C GLY A 69 3.20 -17.50 7.59
N LYS A 70 3.34 -18.53 6.76
CA LYS A 70 4.34 -19.61 6.92
C LYS A 70 5.71 -19.26 6.30
N THR A 71 5.79 -18.24 5.45
CA THR A 71 7.01 -17.85 4.71
C THR A 71 7.26 -16.34 4.78
N PRO A 72 8.53 -15.90 4.76
CA PRO A 72 8.86 -14.48 4.71
C PRO A 72 8.38 -13.87 3.39
N ILE A 73 7.59 -12.80 3.49
CA ILE A 73 7.12 -12.02 2.33
C ILE A 73 8.35 -11.38 1.63
N SER A 74 8.31 -11.21 0.30
CA SER A 74 9.35 -10.45 -0.39
C SER A 74 9.11 -8.95 -0.26
N VAL A 75 10.17 -8.13 -0.23
CA VAL A 75 10.05 -6.66 -0.08
C VAL A 75 9.14 -6.07 -1.18
N ASN A 76 9.25 -6.57 -2.42
CA ASN A 76 8.45 -6.09 -3.54
C ASN A 76 6.93 -6.33 -3.33
N VAL A 77 6.56 -7.54 -2.89
CA VAL A 77 5.15 -7.87 -2.59
C VAL A 77 4.63 -7.04 -1.42
N LEU A 78 5.45 -6.80 -0.39
CA LEU A 78 5.08 -5.96 0.75
C LEU A 78 4.76 -4.53 0.31
N ILE A 79 5.66 -3.91 -0.46
CA ILE A 79 5.49 -2.53 -0.95
C ILE A 79 4.24 -2.44 -1.83
N ARG A 80 4.05 -3.38 -2.76
CA ARG A 80 2.88 -3.40 -3.65
C ARG A 80 1.57 -3.49 -2.88
N ARG A 81 1.48 -4.41 -1.91
CA ARG A 81 0.28 -4.54 -1.06
C ARG A 81 0.01 -3.29 -0.24
N ALA A 82 1.06 -2.64 0.28
CA ALA A 82 0.91 -1.38 1.00
C ALA A 82 0.41 -0.24 0.09
N ILE A 83 0.94 -0.13 -1.12
CA ILE A 83 0.49 0.85 -2.12
C ILE A 83 -0.97 0.62 -2.48
N TRP A 84 -1.40 -0.63 -2.65
CA TRP A 84 -2.81 -0.93 -2.93
C TRP A 84 -3.76 -0.40 -1.87
N VAL A 85 -3.40 -0.48 -0.57
CA VAL A 85 -4.22 0.09 0.51
C VAL A 85 -4.37 1.60 0.33
N GLY A 86 -3.27 2.30 0.01
CA GLY A 86 -3.31 3.74 -0.24
C GLY A 86 -4.11 4.11 -1.49
N VAL A 87 -3.93 3.38 -2.59
CA VAL A 87 -4.65 3.60 -3.85
C VAL A 87 -6.16 3.39 -3.66
N ILE A 88 -6.56 2.30 -3.00
CA ILE A 88 -7.97 2.05 -2.66
C ILE A 88 -8.53 3.22 -1.85
N GLY A 89 -7.85 3.63 -0.78
CA GLY A 89 -8.32 4.74 0.05
C GLY A 89 -8.46 6.05 -0.72
N CYS A 90 -7.52 6.38 -1.61
CA CYS A 90 -7.61 7.56 -2.47
C CYS A 90 -8.77 7.48 -3.47
N ILE A 91 -8.99 6.31 -4.09
CA ILE A 91 -10.13 6.11 -5.01
C ILE A 91 -11.45 6.28 -4.25
N LEU A 92 -11.58 5.69 -3.07
CA LEU A 92 -12.78 5.82 -2.24
C LEU A 92 -13.01 7.28 -1.82
N ALA A 93 -11.96 7.99 -1.40
CA ALA A 93 -12.03 9.41 -1.06
C ALA A 93 -12.41 10.28 -2.28
N TRP A 94 -11.89 9.94 -3.47
CA TRP A 94 -12.25 10.61 -4.71
C TRP A 94 -13.74 10.45 -5.04
N LEU A 95 -14.27 9.23 -4.94
CA LEU A 95 -15.69 8.95 -5.15
C LEU A 95 -16.58 9.61 -4.10
N GLN A 96 -16.11 9.70 -2.86
CA GLN A 96 -16.80 10.40 -1.78
C GLN A 96 -16.95 11.90 -2.09
N LEU A 97 -15.90 12.54 -2.61
CA LEU A 97 -15.93 13.95 -3.04
C LEU A 97 -16.92 14.18 -4.19
N GLY A 98 -17.00 13.23 -5.13
CA GLY A 98 -18.00 13.25 -6.21
C GLY A 98 -19.41 12.82 -5.78
N ARG A 99 -19.62 12.48 -4.49
CA ARG A 99 -20.86 11.90 -3.94
C ARG A 99 -21.36 10.66 -4.71
N ALA A 100 -20.46 9.98 -5.40
CA ALA A 100 -20.73 8.76 -6.16
C ALA A 100 -20.47 7.50 -5.32
N LEU A 101 -19.87 7.63 -4.14
CA LEU A 101 -19.56 6.48 -3.29
C LEU A 101 -20.82 5.92 -2.64
N THR A 102 -21.13 4.66 -2.97
CA THR A 102 -22.12 3.83 -2.27
C THR A 102 -21.42 2.62 -1.67
N TRP A 103 -22.06 1.98 -0.69
CA TRP A 103 -21.54 0.74 -0.10
C TRP A 103 -21.25 -0.33 -1.16
N THR A 104 -22.15 -0.48 -2.12
CA THR A 104 -22.00 -1.44 -3.22
C THR A 104 -20.79 -1.12 -4.09
N ILE A 105 -20.59 0.14 -4.46
CA ILE A 105 -19.43 0.57 -5.28
C ILE A 105 -18.13 0.36 -4.52
N SER A 106 -18.10 0.70 -3.23
CA SER A 106 -16.94 0.48 -2.36
C SER A 106 -16.51 -0.99 -2.34
N LEU A 107 -17.46 -1.89 -2.06
CA LEU A 107 -17.21 -3.34 -2.03
C LEU A 107 -16.74 -3.87 -3.39
N LEU A 108 -17.34 -3.41 -4.49
CA LEU A 108 -16.94 -3.81 -5.84
C LEU A 108 -15.49 -3.43 -6.11
N ILE A 109 -15.10 -2.17 -5.86
CA ILE A 109 -13.74 -1.68 -6.10
C ILE A 109 -12.72 -2.47 -5.28
N VAL A 110 -12.99 -2.65 -3.98
CA VAL A 110 -12.12 -3.43 -3.11
C VAL A 110 -11.99 -4.87 -3.63
N SER A 111 -13.10 -5.50 -4.02
CA SER A 111 -13.09 -6.87 -4.56
C SER A 111 -12.28 -6.99 -5.84
N VAL A 112 -12.41 -6.03 -6.77
CA VAL A 112 -11.66 -6.04 -8.04
C VAL A 112 -10.18 -5.88 -7.79
N ILE A 113 -9.77 -4.91 -6.96
CA ILE A 113 -8.35 -4.67 -6.68
C ILE A 113 -7.72 -5.85 -5.95
N VAL A 114 -8.41 -6.42 -4.96
CA VAL A 114 -7.95 -7.63 -4.26
C VAL A 114 -7.84 -8.82 -5.24
N GLY A 115 -8.80 -8.96 -6.15
CA GLY A 115 -8.75 -9.97 -7.21
C GLY A 115 -7.54 -9.80 -8.14
N ILE A 116 -7.20 -8.56 -8.52
CA ILE A 116 -6.01 -8.25 -9.33
C ILE A 116 -4.74 -8.67 -8.58
N GLU A 117 -4.57 -8.32 -7.30
CA GLU A 117 -3.40 -8.72 -6.52
C GLU A 117 -3.28 -10.25 -6.42
N TRP A 118 -4.41 -10.94 -6.25
CA TRP A 118 -4.43 -12.39 -6.20
C TRP A 118 -3.98 -13.03 -7.53
N LEU A 119 -4.44 -12.51 -8.67
CA LEU A 119 -4.01 -12.98 -9.99
C LEU A 119 -2.52 -12.73 -10.24
N ILE A 120 -2.00 -11.57 -9.82
CA ILE A 120 -0.56 -11.27 -9.90
C ILE A 120 0.23 -12.25 -9.05
N GLU A 121 -0.22 -12.55 -7.84
CA GLU A 121 0.45 -13.50 -6.95
C GLU A 121 0.46 -14.92 -7.52
N ILE A 122 -0.63 -15.37 -8.14
CA ILE A 122 -0.68 -16.67 -8.84
C ILE A 122 0.36 -16.70 -9.96
N ARG A 123 0.43 -15.65 -10.79
CA ARG A 123 1.40 -15.53 -11.87
C ARG A 123 2.85 -15.53 -11.36
N GLU A 124 3.12 -14.85 -10.24
CA GLU A 124 4.45 -14.83 -9.63
C GLU A 124 4.87 -16.20 -9.09
N ARG A 125 3.93 -17.01 -8.61
CA ARG A 125 4.17 -18.39 -8.16
C ARG A 125 4.39 -19.34 -9.34
N SER A 126 3.69 -19.14 -10.46
CA SER A 126 3.82 -20.00 -11.63
C SER A 126 5.11 -19.79 -12.43
N LEU A 127 5.68 -18.58 -12.38
CA LEU A 127 6.95 -18.22 -13.05
C LEU A 127 8.20 -18.61 -12.25
N TRP A 128 8.08 -19.54 -11.30
CA TRP A 128 9.22 -20.02 -10.53
C TRP A 128 10.10 -20.93 -11.40
N ASN A 129 11.33 -20.49 -11.72
CA ASN A 129 12.32 -21.26 -12.46
C ASN A 129 13.34 -21.86 -11.47
N PRO A 130 13.59 -23.19 -11.47
CA PRO A 130 14.51 -23.86 -10.54
C PRO A 130 16.00 -23.75 -10.90
N ASP A 131 16.37 -23.15 -12.04
CA ASP A 131 17.78 -23.10 -12.48
C ASP A 131 18.65 -22.11 -11.68
N ASN A 132 18.06 -21.22 -10.89
CA ASN A 132 18.75 -20.27 -10.03
C ASN A 132 19.21 -20.85 -8.68
N VAL A 133 19.06 -22.17 -8.47
CA VAL A 133 19.44 -22.89 -7.24
C VAL A 133 20.83 -23.52 -7.39
N ASN A 134 21.36 -23.64 -8.61
CA ASN A 134 22.59 -24.39 -8.92
C ASN A 134 23.80 -23.49 -9.24
N GLU A 135 23.66 -22.17 -9.15
CA GLU A 135 24.75 -21.19 -9.38
C GLU A 135 25.25 -20.56 -8.06
N GLU A 136 24.88 -21.14 -6.90
CA GLU A 136 25.42 -20.81 -5.57
C GLU A 136 26.87 -21.30 -5.39
#